data_AF-A0A7M2Y855-F1
#
_entry.id   AF-A0A7M2Y855-F1
#
_cell.length_a   1.000
_cell.length_b   1.000
_cell.length_c   1.000
_cell.angle_alpha   90.00
_cell.angle_beta   90.00
_cell.angle_gamma   90.00
#
_symmetry.space_group_name_H-M   'P 1'
#
loop_
_entity.id
_entity.type
_entity.pdbx_description
1 polymer ?
#
loop_
_entity_poly.entity_id
_entity_poly.type
_entity_poly.pdbx_seq_one_letter_code
_entity_poly.pdbx_strand_id
1 'polypeptide(L)'
;MNTINFTFTQKIVVAFFILLLSLNFNVYAQGIGVSNYKVYLGVGDYNNKKIIVIRQFSRAGKQFYVGINPNDISTSILSSDQIKVSPSNWQQILIGYKNTPYIKAILAAKQQSFDLQNAGIINGYPADKGIVLTIDLCPSHKPLDRIVFTSLINEFNKYEKPVPIALSITGRFMITHSEDIEWLKNLEKTGYINITWVNHTYNHHFNPKVPLKNNFLLEPGTDLNFEILGTEMALLEKDLKLSAFFRFPGLVSDHQLVEDVTNYGLIPIGSDAWLAKGQVAHNGNIVLIHGNGNEPLGIKEFSNLLQKEKSAVMNKQWLLYDLRENVEDEFENSK
;
A
#
# COMPACT_ATOMS: atom_id res chain seq x y z
N MET A 1 -4.14 -68.57 -10.33
CA MET A 1 -3.93 -67.29 -9.61
C MET A 1 -3.39 -67.63 -8.23
N ASN A 2 -2.11 -67.38 -7.98
CA ASN A 2 -1.48 -67.71 -6.70
C ASN A 2 -1.69 -66.55 -5.72
N THR A 3 -2.54 -66.76 -4.72
CA THR A 3 -2.68 -65.87 -3.57
C THR A 3 -1.47 -66.04 -2.66
N ILE A 4 -0.61 -65.02 -2.61
CA ILE A 4 0.49 -64.94 -1.64
C ILE A 4 -0.12 -64.64 -0.26
N ASN A 5 -0.03 -65.61 0.66
CA ASN A 5 -0.50 -65.45 2.04
C ASN A 5 0.63 -64.87 2.91
N PHE A 6 0.51 -63.59 3.25
CA PHE A 6 1.39 -62.95 4.22
C PHE A 6 1.12 -63.46 5.64
N THR A 7 2.17 -63.68 6.42
CA THR A 7 2.07 -63.98 7.85
C THR A 7 1.52 -62.77 8.61
N PHE A 8 0.97 -62.97 9.81
CA PHE A 8 0.40 -61.89 10.63
C PHE A 8 1.39 -60.74 10.86
N THR A 9 2.66 -61.07 11.12
CA THR A 9 3.74 -60.10 11.28
C THR A 9 4.02 -59.31 9.99
N GLN A 10 3.98 -59.98 8.83
CA GLN A 10 4.14 -59.31 7.53
C GLN A 10 2.98 -58.36 7.22
N LYS A 11 1.74 -58.74 7.60
CA LYS A 11 0.57 -57.85 7.45
C LYS A 11 0.69 -56.60 8.31
N ILE A 12 1.22 -56.71 9.54
CA ILE A 12 1.48 -55.56 10.42
C ILE A 12 2.54 -54.65 9.81
N VAL A 13 3.65 -55.21 9.33
CA VAL A 13 4.73 -54.41 8.72
C VAL A 13 4.23 -53.70 7.46
N VAL A 14 3.47 -54.38 6.60
CA VAL A 14 2.89 -53.77 5.40
C VAL A 14 1.87 -52.68 5.76
N ALA A 15 1.01 -52.91 6.76
CA ALA A 15 0.06 -51.89 7.24
C ALA A 15 0.77 -50.67 7.82
N PHE A 16 1.87 -50.86 8.56
CA PHE A 16 2.68 -49.77 9.09
C PHE A 16 3.40 -48.99 7.98
N PHE A 17 3.87 -49.69 6.94
CA PHE A 17 4.49 -49.06 5.76
C PHE A 17 3.48 -48.26 4.93
N ILE A 18 2.26 -48.77 4.76
CA ILE A 18 1.16 -48.04 4.09
C ILE A 18 0.73 -46.82 4.92
N LEU A 19 0.69 -46.94 6.25
CA LEU A 19 0.38 -45.81 7.15
C LEU A 19 1.47 -44.73 7.11
N LEU A 20 2.74 -45.11 7.01
CA LEU A 20 3.85 -44.16 6.82
C LEU A 20 3.83 -43.50 5.44
N LEU A 21 3.38 -44.20 4.40
CA LEU A 21 3.20 -43.66 3.06
C LEU A 21 1.96 -42.77 2.91
N SER A 22 0.96 -42.91 3.78
CA SER A 22 -0.25 -42.05 3.79
C SER A 22 -0.11 -40.80 4.67
N LEU A 23 1.00 -40.68 5.41
CA LEU A 23 1.41 -39.41 6.01
C LEU A 23 1.89 -38.48 4.90
N ASN A 24 0.94 -37.77 4.30
CA ASN A 24 1.22 -36.56 3.52
C ASN A 24 1.86 -35.54 4.47
N PHE A 25 3.18 -35.56 4.57
CA PHE A 25 3.93 -34.41 5.04
C PHE A 25 3.67 -33.30 4.03
N ASN A 26 2.68 -32.47 4.32
CA ASN A 26 2.67 -31.11 3.81
C ASN A 26 3.92 -30.45 4.36
N VAL A 27 5.04 -30.61 3.65
CA VAL A 27 6.15 -29.68 3.77
C VAL A 27 5.55 -28.36 3.34
N TYR A 28 5.11 -27.57 4.33
CA TYR A 28 4.90 -26.16 4.12
C TYR A 28 6.26 -25.66 3.64
N ALA A 29 6.39 -25.45 2.34
CA ALA A 29 7.48 -24.66 1.81
C ALA A 29 7.43 -23.37 2.61
N GLN A 30 8.40 -23.15 3.51
CA GLN A 30 8.62 -21.84 4.07
C GLN A 30 8.70 -20.92 2.85
N GLY A 31 7.73 -20.02 2.72
CA GLY A 31 7.61 -19.15 1.56
C GLY A 31 8.99 -18.58 1.29
N ILE A 32 9.52 -18.80 0.08
CA ILE A 32 10.90 -18.41 -0.19
C ILE A 32 10.94 -16.89 -0.07
N GLY A 33 11.55 -16.41 1.01
CA GLY A 33 11.47 -15.02 1.44
C GLY A 33 12.00 -14.05 0.39
N VAL A 34 11.61 -12.79 0.55
CA VAL A 34 12.17 -11.70 -0.25
C VAL A 34 13.60 -11.43 0.26
N SER A 35 14.55 -11.37 -0.66
CA SER A 35 15.96 -11.11 -0.35
C SER A 35 16.55 -10.11 -1.33
N ASN A 36 17.70 -9.52 -0.99
CA ASN A 36 18.40 -8.54 -1.83
C ASN A 36 17.50 -7.37 -2.29
N TYR A 37 16.52 -7.00 -1.46
CA TYR A 37 15.60 -5.92 -1.76
C TYR A 37 16.33 -4.59 -1.65
N LYS A 38 16.35 -3.81 -2.73
CA LYS A 38 17.09 -2.54 -2.79
C LYS A 38 16.50 -1.59 -3.79
N VAL A 39 16.83 -0.31 -3.63
CA VAL A 39 16.64 0.70 -4.68
C VAL A 39 17.42 0.29 -5.92
N TYR A 40 16.73 0.25 -7.05
CA TYR A 40 17.32 0.01 -8.36
C TYR A 40 16.53 0.83 -9.37
N LEU A 41 17.20 1.82 -9.95
CA LEU A 41 16.57 2.78 -10.84
C LEU A 41 16.89 2.43 -12.28
N GLY A 42 15.86 2.40 -13.11
CA GLY A 42 16.01 2.11 -14.51
C GLY A 42 14.71 2.26 -15.27
N VAL A 43 14.78 2.06 -16.57
CA VAL A 43 13.63 2.15 -17.45
C VAL A 43 13.61 0.97 -18.40
N GLY A 44 12.42 0.52 -18.77
CA GLY A 44 12.26 -0.55 -19.74
C GLY A 44 10.89 -0.51 -20.39
N ASP A 45 10.68 -1.44 -21.30
CA ASP A 45 9.41 -1.64 -22.00
C ASP A 45 8.83 -2.99 -21.60
N TYR A 46 7.56 -3.00 -21.19
CA TYR A 46 6.80 -4.21 -20.88
C TYR A 46 5.41 -4.11 -21.51
N ASN A 47 5.05 -5.08 -22.35
CA ASN A 47 3.77 -5.08 -23.09
C ASN A 47 3.48 -3.76 -23.83
N ASN A 48 4.49 -3.20 -24.52
CA ASN A 48 4.43 -1.91 -25.21
C ASN A 48 4.14 -0.69 -24.31
N LYS A 49 4.23 -0.84 -22.99
CA LYS A 49 4.16 0.26 -22.03
C LYS A 49 5.55 0.56 -21.48
N LYS A 50 5.85 1.85 -21.32
CA LYS A 50 7.06 2.29 -20.60
C LYS A 50 6.91 1.97 -19.12
N ILE A 51 7.98 1.49 -18.51
CA ILE A 51 8.04 1.17 -17.09
C ILE A 51 9.27 1.83 -16.48
N ILE A 52 9.07 2.57 -15.40
CA ILE A 52 10.13 3.07 -14.52
C ILE A 52 10.32 2.06 -13.41
N VAL A 53 11.48 1.42 -13.36
CA VAL A 53 11.85 0.49 -12.28
C VAL A 53 12.41 1.28 -11.12
N ILE A 54 11.89 1.02 -9.92
CA ILE A 54 12.32 1.69 -8.68
C ILE A 54 12.98 0.74 -7.67
N ARG A 55 12.75 -0.57 -7.79
CA ARG A 55 13.29 -1.58 -6.87
C ARG A 55 13.71 -2.83 -7.62
N GLN A 56 14.65 -3.54 -7.02
CA GLN A 56 15.06 -4.89 -7.42
C GLN A 56 15.07 -5.78 -6.19
N PHE A 57 14.68 -7.05 -6.36
CA PHE A 57 14.78 -8.06 -5.31
C PHE A 57 14.92 -9.48 -5.87
N SER A 58 15.13 -10.43 -4.98
CA SER A 58 15.19 -11.85 -5.28
C SER A 58 14.11 -12.61 -4.51
N ARG A 59 13.43 -13.55 -5.18
CA ARG A 59 12.46 -14.47 -4.60
C ARG A 59 12.59 -15.82 -5.30
N ALA A 60 12.66 -16.92 -4.55
CA ALA A 60 12.82 -18.26 -5.14
C ALA A 60 14.04 -18.39 -6.08
N GLY A 61 15.15 -17.71 -5.78
CA GLY A 61 16.36 -17.70 -6.62
C GLY A 61 16.23 -16.93 -7.95
N LYS A 62 15.07 -16.30 -8.22
CA LYS A 62 14.83 -15.46 -9.39
C LYS A 62 14.87 -13.99 -9.02
N GLN A 63 15.32 -13.16 -9.96
CA GLN A 63 15.36 -11.72 -9.80
C GLN A 63 14.06 -11.09 -10.31
N PHE A 64 13.56 -10.12 -9.55
CA PHE A 64 12.36 -9.36 -9.85
C PHE A 64 12.62 -7.86 -9.73
N TYR A 65 11.75 -7.10 -10.37
CA TYR A 65 11.70 -5.64 -10.34
C TYR A 65 10.33 -5.17 -9.86
N VAL A 66 10.31 -4.04 -9.15
CA VAL A 66 9.09 -3.26 -8.97
C VAL A 66 9.13 -2.12 -9.98
N GLY A 67 8.18 -2.14 -10.91
CA GLY A 67 8.02 -1.14 -11.95
C GLY A 67 6.77 -0.31 -11.77
N ILE A 68 6.83 0.95 -12.16
CA ILE A 68 5.71 1.89 -12.19
C ILE A 68 5.49 2.28 -13.66
N ASN A 69 4.26 2.17 -14.13
CA ASN A 69 3.88 2.80 -15.39
C ASN A 69 3.76 4.30 -15.13
N PRO A 70 4.55 5.15 -15.81
CA PRO A 70 4.57 6.57 -15.52
C PRO A 70 3.26 7.29 -15.90
N ASN A 71 2.44 6.69 -16.77
CA ASN A 71 1.19 7.30 -17.23
C ASN A 71 0.04 7.04 -16.25
N ASP A 72 -0.21 5.77 -15.90
CA ASP A 72 -1.35 5.39 -15.04
C ASP A 72 -0.97 5.11 -13.57
N ILE A 73 0.30 5.37 -13.21
CA ILE A 73 0.88 5.20 -11.87
C ILE A 73 0.77 3.75 -11.35
N SER A 74 0.33 2.80 -12.18
CA SER A 74 0.12 1.42 -11.77
C SER A 74 1.46 0.72 -11.53
N THR A 75 1.53 0.02 -10.41
CA THR A 75 2.71 -0.75 -10.05
C THR A 75 2.62 -2.17 -10.60
N SER A 76 3.76 -2.76 -10.96
CA SER A 76 3.90 -4.12 -11.45
C SER A 76 5.11 -4.80 -10.80
N ILE A 77 4.96 -6.08 -10.46
CA ILE A 77 6.09 -6.95 -10.09
C ILE A 77 6.47 -7.73 -11.35
N LEU A 78 7.67 -7.50 -11.87
CA LEU A 78 8.14 -8.05 -13.13
C LEU A 78 9.34 -8.96 -12.87
N SER A 79 9.30 -10.19 -13.37
CA SER A 79 10.48 -11.05 -13.38
C SER A 79 11.51 -10.52 -14.38
N SER A 80 12.81 -10.68 -14.10
CA SER A 80 13.88 -10.09 -14.91
C SER A 80 13.98 -10.65 -16.34
N ASP A 81 13.31 -11.77 -16.63
CA ASP A 81 13.13 -12.36 -17.96
C ASP A 81 12.00 -11.71 -18.77
N GLN A 82 11.05 -11.02 -18.11
CA GLN A 82 9.92 -10.36 -18.77
C GLN A 82 10.23 -8.95 -19.29
N ILE A 83 11.29 -8.32 -18.78
CA ILE A 83 11.64 -6.94 -19.10
C ILE A 83 13.17 -6.77 -19.16
N LYS A 84 13.63 -6.10 -20.21
CA LYS A 84 15.01 -5.59 -20.27
C LYS A 84 15.02 -4.18 -19.68
N VAL A 85 15.71 -4.03 -18.55
CA VAL A 85 15.83 -2.74 -17.87
C VAL A 85 17.17 -2.11 -18.24
N SER A 86 17.13 -0.86 -18.70
CA SER A 86 18.29 0.00 -18.82
C SER A 86 18.47 0.76 -17.50
N PRO A 87 19.54 0.50 -16.73
CA PRO A 87 19.83 1.27 -15.52
C PRO A 87 19.91 2.76 -15.83
N SER A 88 19.39 3.59 -14.93
CA SER A 88 19.45 5.05 -15.03
C SER A 88 19.58 5.65 -13.64
N ASN A 89 19.87 6.94 -13.55
CA ASN A 89 19.81 7.65 -12.28
C ASN A 89 18.49 8.42 -12.16
N TRP A 90 18.13 8.77 -10.93
CA TRP A 90 16.85 9.41 -10.65
C TRP A 90 16.66 10.72 -11.42
N GLN A 91 17.70 11.55 -11.52
CA GLN A 91 17.63 12.84 -12.20
C GLN A 91 17.36 12.69 -13.70
N GLN A 92 17.97 11.70 -14.35
CA GLN A 92 17.68 11.37 -15.75
C GLN A 92 16.24 10.89 -15.94
N ILE A 93 15.72 10.09 -15.01
CA ILE A 93 14.32 9.64 -15.02
C ILE A 93 13.37 10.85 -14.86
N LEU A 94 13.62 11.72 -13.88
CA LEU A 94 12.85 12.94 -13.67
C LEU A 94 12.79 13.80 -14.95
N ILE A 95 13.93 13.99 -15.63
CA ILE A 95 13.98 14.78 -16.87
C ILE A 95 13.27 14.06 -18.03
N GLY A 96 13.54 12.77 -18.23
CA GLY A 96 13.03 12.00 -19.35
C GLY A 96 11.52 11.77 -19.31
N TYR A 97 10.94 11.76 -18.11
CA TYR A 97 9.53 11.46 -17.87
C TYR A 97 8.78 12.64 -17.22
N LYS A 98 9.35 13.86 -17.22
CA LYS A 98 8.80 15.05 -16.55
C LYS A 98 7.35 15.38 -16.88
N ASN A 99 6.85 14.96 -18.04
CA ASN A 99 5.49 15.25 -18.50
C ASN A 99 4.49 14.15 -18.14
N THR A 100 4.93 13.06 -17.52
CA THR A 100 4.06 11.96 -17.12
C THR A 100 3.42 12.23 -15.76
N PRO A 101 2.17 11.79 -15.52
CA PRO A 101 1.48 11.97 -14.25
C PRO A 101 2.31 11.56 -13.03
N TYR A 102 2.97 10.41 -13.10
CA TYR A 102 3.84 9.92 -12.03
C TYR A 102 4.94 10.91 -11.63
N ILE A 103 5.69 11.46 -12.60
CA ILE A 103 6.78 12.39 -12.28
C ILE A 103 6.26 13.77 -11.92
N LYS A 104 5.18 14.24 -12.55
CA LYS A 104 4.53 15.49 -12.18
C LYS A 104 4.06 15.46 -10.72
N ALA A 105 3.46 14.34 -10.27
CA ALA A 105 3.05 14.15 -8.88
C ALA A 105 4.24 14.22 -7.91
N ILE A 106 5.37 13.58 -8.24
CA ILE A 106 6.59 13.67 -7.44
C ILE A 106 7.11 15.11 -7.35
N LEU A 107 7.15 15.83 -8.47
CA LEU A 107 7.63 17.20 -8.53
C LEU A 107 6.68 18.17 -7.78
N ALA A 108 5.37 17.95 -7.87
CA ALA A 108 4.37 18.70 -7.13
C ALA A 108 4.49 18.47 -5.62
N ALA A 109 4.62 17.22 -5.18
CA ALA A 109 4.85 16.87 -3.78
C ALA A 109 6.12 17.53 -3.22
N LYS A 110 7.20 17.59 -4.02
CA LYS A 110 8.41 18.35 -3.65
C LYS A 110 8.16 19.84 -3.48
N GLN A 111 7.31 20.46 -4.30
CA GLN A 111 7.00 21.89 -4.19
C GLN A 111 6.13 22.21 -2.96
N GLN A 112 5.37 21.23 -2.46
CA GLN A 112 4.48 21.37 -1.30
C GLN A 112 5.11 20.86 0.00
N SER A 113 6.39 21.14 0.24
CA SER A 113 7.19 20.52 1.32
C SER A 113 7.78 21.51 2.34
N PHE A 114 7.37 22.77 2.28
CA PHE A 114 7.92 23.83 3.14
C PHE A 114 7.35 23.83 4.56
N ASP A 115 6.11 23.36 4.72
CA ASP A 115 5.49 23.21 6.03
C ASP A 115 5.96 21.91 6.68
N LEU A 116 6.22 21.97 8.00
CA LEU A 116 6.65 20.81 8.80
C LEU A 116 5.59 19.69 8.83
N GLN A 117 4.34 20.02 8.50
CA GLN A 117 3.24 19.09 8.49
C GLN A 117 2.52 19.11 7.15
N ASN A 118 1.99 17.95 6.80
CA ASN A 118 1.08 17.75 5.69
C ASN A 118 1.70 18.00 4.31
N ALA A 119 2.97 17.61 4.14
CA ALA A 119 3.60 17.67 2.83
C ALA A 119 3.09 16.57 1.88
N GLY A 120 3.27 16.81 0.58
CA GLY A 120 2.84 15.89 -0.49
C GLY A 120 1.56 16.34 -1.17
N ILE A 121 0.93 15.46 -1.94
CA ILE A 121 -0.36 15.74 -2.58
C ILE A 121 -1.45 15.73 -1.52
N ILE A 122 -2.10 16.88 -1.28
CA ILE A 122 -3.07 17.07 -0.19
C ILE A 122 -4.53 17.15 -0.63
N ASN A 123 -4.78 17.44 -1.91
CA ASN A 123 -6.12 17.51 -2.48
C ASN A 123 -6.23 16.48 -3.60
N GLY A 124 -7.44 16.01 -3.86
CA GLY A 124 -7.75 15.12 -4.96
C GLY A 124 -8.45 15.79 -6.14
N TYR A 125 -8.47 15.08 -7.26
CA TYR A 125 -9.10 15.49 -8.52
C TYR A 125 -10.22 14.53 -8.99
N PRO A 126 -11.34 15.02 -9.55
CA PRO A 126 -11.68 16.43 -9.75
C PRO A 126 -12.13 17.09 -8.43
N ALA A 127 -11.78 18.37 -8.26
CA ALA A 127 -12.05 19.11 -7.03
C ALA A 127 -13.54 19.31 -6.73
N ASP A 128 -14.42 19.09 -7.70
CA ASP A 128 -15.85 19.40 -7.61
C ASP A 128 -16.72 18.20 -7.20
N LYS A 129 -16.18 16.98 -7.10
CA LYS A 129 -16.96 15.77 -6.75
C LYS A 129 -16.20 14.77 -5.88
N GLY A 130 -16.93 14.10 -4.99
CA GLY A 130 -16.47 12.93 -4.22
C GLY A 130 -15.22 13.18 -3.36
N ILE A 131 -14.61 12.11 -2.87
CA ILE A 131 -13.40 12.16 -2.04
C ILE A 131 -12.47 10.99 -2.36
N VAL A 132 -11.20 11.09 -1.98
CA VAL A 132 -10.29 9.95 -1.85
C VAL A 132 -10.23 9.57 -0.37
N LEU A 133 -10.61 8.33 -0.03
CA LEU A 133 -10.50 7.84 1.33
C LEU A 133 -9.15 7.18 1.58
N THR A 134 -8.42 7.69 2.57
CA THR A 134 -7.18 7.11 3.07
C THR A 134 -7.33 6.69 4.53
N ILE A 135 -6.78 5.52 4.87
CA ILE A 135 -6.88 4.93 6.21
C ILE A 135 -5.48 4.57 6.69
N ASP A 136 -5.06 5.18 7.80
CA ASP A 136 -3.76 4.91 8.41
C ASP A 136 -3.87 3.70 9.36
N LEU A 137 -3.04 2.69 9.10
CA LEU A 137 -2.87 1.46 9.88
C LEU A 137 -1.53 1.51 10.63
N CYS A 138 -1.42 2.46 11.56
CA CYS A 138 -0.27 2.62 12.45
C CYS A 138 -0.18 1.44 13.45
N PRO A 139 0.97 1.24 14.11
CA PRO A 139 1.13 0.20 15.12
C PRO A 139 0.05 0.32 16.20
N SER A 140 -0.56 -0.81 16.56
CA SER A 140 -1.66 -0.85 17.51
C SER A 140 -1.61 -2.14 18.33
N HIS A 141 -2.25 -2.13 19.49
CA HIS A 141 -2.59 -3.33 20.24
C HIS A 141 -4.07 -3.71 20.06
N LYS A 142 -4.85 -2.86 19.39
CA LYS A 142 -6.26 -3.08 19.09
C LYS A 142 -6.41 -3.69 17.69
N PRO A 143 -7.41 -4.56 17.48
CA PRO A 143 -7.66 -5.11 16.16
C PRO A 143 -8.02 -4.03 15.15
N LEU A 144 -7.94 -4.38 13.87
CA LEU A 144 -8.50 -3.57 12.79
C LEU A 144 -9.97 -3.23 13.07
N ASP A 145 -10.34 -1.97 12.89
CA ASP A 145 -11.74 -1.54 12.98
C ASP A 145 -12.49 -1.97 11.71
N ARG A 146 -12.94 -3.22 11.71
CA ARG A 146 -13.64 -3.83 10.57
C ARG A 146 -14.98 -3.15 10.27
N ILE A 147 -15.55 -2.36 11.20
CA ILE A 147 -16.80 -1.64 10.98
C ILE A 147 -16.64 -0.59 9.88
N VAL A 148 -15.47 0.04 9.77
CA VAL A 148 -15.17 1.02 8.72
C VAL A 148 -15.39 0.40 7.34
N PHE A 149 -14.75 -0.74 7.09
CA PHE A 149 -14.79 -1.43 5.82
C PHE A 149 -16.15 -2.04 5.52
N THR A 150 -16.80 -2.67 6.51
CA THR A 150 -18.14 -3.25 6.28
C THR A 150 -19.18 -2.16 6.03
N SER A 151 -19.08 -1.00 6.69
CA SER A 151 -19.95 0.15 6.45
C SER A 151 -19.73 0.74 5.05
N LEU A 152 -18.47 0.92 4.64
CA LEU A 152 -18.11 1.32 3.27
C LEU A 152 -18.70 0.39 2.23
N ILE A 153 -18.46 -0.91 2.37
CA ILE A 153 -18.99 -1.92 1.44
C ILE A 153 -20.51 -1.85 1.43
N ASN A 154 -21.18 -1.78 2.58
CA ASN A 154 -22.65 -1.76 2.63
C ASN A 154 -23.26 -0.53 1.92
N GLU A 155 -22.64 0.64 2.04
CA GLU A 155 -23.15 1.86 1.41
C GLU A 155 -22.81 1.93 -0.09
N PHE A 156 -21.60 1.52 -0.50
CA PHE A 156 -21.12 1.70 -1.89
C PHE A 156 -21.31 0.50 -2.81
N ASN A 157 -21.36 -0.75 -2.32
CA ASN A 157 -21.32 -1.97 -3.15
C ASN A 157 -22.48 -2.11 -4.16
N LYS A 158 -23.55 -1.30 -4.03
CA LYS A 158 -24.63 -1.22 -5.03
C LYS A 158 -24.30 -0.36 -6.24
N TYR A 159 -23.35 0.57 -6.10
CA TYR A 159 -23.08 1.64 -7.06
C TYR A 159 -21.63 1.67 -7.53
N GLU A 160 -20.71 1.23 -6.67
CA GLU A 160 -19.27 1.23 -6.85
C GLU A 160 -18.69 -0.06 -6.26
N LYS A 161 -18.30 -0.98 -7.15
CA LYS A 161 -17.71 -2.27 -6.79
C LYS A 161 -16.59 -2.61 -7.78
N PRO A 162 -15.35 -2.88 -7.32
CA PRO A 162 -14.90 -2.81 -5.92
C PRO A 162 -14.89 -1.37 -5.37
N VAL A 163 -15.06 -1.20 -4.06
CA VAL A 163 -14.93 0.11 -3.40
C VAL A 163 -13.45 0.50 -3.33
N PRO A 164 -13.00 1.61 -3.94
CA PRO A 164 -11.60 2.00 -3.90
C PRO A 164 -11.25 2.63 -2.54
N ILE A 165 -10.14 2.17 -1.95
CA ILE A 165 -9.59 2.71 -0.70
C ILE A 165 -8.06 2.71 -0.75
N ALA A 166 -7.45 3.70 -0.09
CA ALA A 166 -6.00 3.72 0.14
C ALA A 166 -5.69 3.36 1.59
N LEU A 167 -4.83 2.36 1.80
CA LEU A 167 -4.42 1.91 3.14
C LEU A 167 -2.94 2.21 3.35
N SER A 168 -2.64 3.18 4.21
CA SER A 168 -1.30 3.53 4.64
C SER A 168 -0.88 2.60 5.77
N ILE A 169 -0.02 1.63 5.47
CA ILE A 169 0.26 0.51 6.36
C ILE A 169 1.70 0.47 6.85
N THR A 170 1.86 0.15 8.13
CA THR A 170 3.17 0.01 8.77
C THR A 170 3.67 -1.43 8.79
N GLY A 171 5.00 -1.60 8.76
CA GLY A 171 5.65 -2.90 8.94
C GLY A 171 5.22 -3.59 10.23
N ARG A 172 5.18 -2.84 11.34
CA ARG A 172 4.75 -3.36 12.65
C ARG A 172 3.30 -3.82 12.65
N PHE A 173 2.37 -3.07 12.06
CA PHE A 173 0.96 -3.48 11.98
C PHE A 173 0.82 -4.82 11.24
N MET A 174 1.50 -4.96 10.10
CA MET A 174 1.51 -6.21 9.32
C MET A 174 1.99 -7.43 10.12
N ILE A 175 2.97 -7.25 11.01
CA ILE A 175 3.49 -8.33 11.86
C ILE A 175 2.45 -8.74 12.90
N THR A 176 1.89 -7.76 13.61
CA THR A 176 1.04 -8.04 14.78
C THR A 176 -0.42 -8.34 14.43
N HIS A 177 -0.87 -8.05 13.20
CA HIS A 177 -2.28 -8.18 12.78
C HIS A 177 -2.44 -9.11 11.56
N SER A 178 -1.72 -10.23 11.52
CA SER A 178 -1.74 -11.12 10.34
C SER A 178 -3.14 -11.61 9.96
N GLU A 179 -4.04 -11.84 10.92
CA GLU A 179 -5.44 -12.21 10.63
C GLU A 179 -6.23 -11.08 9.97
N ASP A 180 -5.99 -9.83 10.36
CA ASP A 180 -6.64 -8.67 9.74
C ASP A 180 -6.11 -8.43 8.32
N ILE A 181 -4.81 -8.70 8.08
CA ILE A 181 -4.24 -8.65 6.73
C ILE A 181 -4.88 -9.71 5.83
N GLU A 182 -5.02 -10.94 6.29
CA GLU A 182 -5.71 -11.98 5.50
C GLU A 182 -7.18 -11.65 5.26
N TRP A 183 -7.84 -11.02 6.22
CA TRP A 183 -9.20 -10.53 6.03
C TRP A 183 -9.30 -9.45 4.94
N LEU A 184 -8.41 -8.46 4.95
CA LEU A 184 -8.33 -7.43 3.91
C LEU A 184 -8.02 -8.02 2.53
N LYS A 185 -7.06 -8.95 2.46
CA LYS A 185 -6.72 -9.68 1.23
C LYS A 185 -7.92 -10.44 0.68
N ASN A 186 -8.72 -11.06 1.55
CA ASN A 186 -9.92 -11.78 1.12
C ASN A 186 -10.98 -10.81 0.55
N LEU A 187 -11.17 -9.64 1.16
CA LEU A 187 -12.09 -8.62 0.63
C LEU A 187 -11.64 -8.11 -0.74
N GLU A 188 -10.34 -7.90 -0.94
CA GLU A 188 -9.78 -7.51 -2.24
C GLU A 188 -9.93 -8.62 -3.29
N LYS A 189 -9.55 -9.86 -2.93
CA LYS A 189 -9.66 -11.03 -3.81
C LYS A 189 -11.11 -11.32 -4.25
N THR A 190 -12.08 -11.07 -3.36
CA THR A 190 -13.51 -11.25 -3.65
C THR A 190 -14.16 -10.03 -4.31
N GLY A 191 -13.36 -8.98 -4.58
CA GLY A 191 -13.79 -7.78 -5.31
C GLY A 191 -14.74 -6.88 -4.53
N TYR A 192 -14.75 -6.94 -3.20
CA TYR A 192 -15.52 -5.98 -2.39
C TYR A 192 -14.82 -4.63 -2.30
N ILE A 193 -13.50 -4.64 -2.20
CA ILE A 193 -12.65 -3.44 -2.13
C ILE A 193 -11.49 -3.56 -3.10
N ASN A 194 -10.93 -2.43 -3.50
CA ASN A 194 -9.70 -2.32 -4.29
C ASN A 194 -8.74 -1.48 -3.47
N ILE A 195 -7.63 -2.08 -3.02
CA ILE A 195 -6.74 -1.44 -2.07
C ILE A 195 -5.52 -0.86 -2.80
N THR A 196 -5.29 0.43 -2.61
CA THR A 196 -3.99 1.05 -2.86
C THR A 196 -3.16 0.96 -1.57
N TRP A 197 -2.19 0.04 -1.51
CA TRP A 197 -1.31 -0.14 -0.35
C TRP A 197 -0.20 0.92 -0.34
N VAL A 198 -0.34 1.91 0.56
CA VAL A 198 0.57 3.05 0.71
C VAL A 198 1.62 2.73 1.77
N ASN A 199 2.90 3.03 1.48
CA ASN A 199 3.97 2.86 2.45
C ASN A 199 3.82 3.88 3.59
N HIS A 200 3.75 3.41 4.84
CA HIS A 200 3.61 4.26 6.02
C HIS A 200 4.73 4.04 7.05
N THR A 201 5.90 3.64 6.55
CA THR A 201 7.10 3.31 7.32
C THR A 201 6.98 2.07 8.20
N TYR A 202 8.13 1.55 8.64
CA TYR A 202 8.17 0.26 9.29
C TYR A 202 7.73 0.36 10.73
N ASN A 203 8.37 1.24 11.51
CA ASN A 203 8.16 1.35 12.95
C ASN A 203 7.12 2.40 13.32
N HIS A 204 7.01 3.50 12.56
CA HIS A 204 6.18 4.66 12.90
C HIS A 204 6.43 5.11 14.36
N HIS A 205 7.72 5.23 14.73
CA HIS A 205 8.09 5.60 16.10
C HIS A 205 7.64 7.03 16.42
N PHE A 206 7.09 7.23 17.61
CA PHE A 206 6.61 8.53 18.07
C PHE A 206 6.94 8.70 19.55
N ASN A 207 7.56 9.83 19.90
CA ASN A 207 7.86 10.18 21.27
C ASN A 207 7.09 11.44 21.70
N PRO A 208 6.07 11.35 22.58
CA PRO A 208 5.24 12.50 22.96
C PRO A 208 6.00 13.59 23.74
N LYS A 209 7.22 13.31 24.20
CA LYS A 209 8.07 14.26 24.93
C LYS A 209 9.01 15.07 24.03
N VAL A 210 9.04 14.75 22.73
CA VAL A 210 9.95 15.34 21.76
C VAL A 210 9.15 16.21 20.78
N PRO A 211 9.59 17.45 20.47
CA PRO A 211 8.91 18.30 19.50
C PRO A 211 8.91 17.67 18.11
N LEU A 212 7.87 17.93 17.31
CA LEU A 212 7.67 17.28 16.01
C LEU A 212 8.85 17.38 15.04
N LYS A 213 9.60 18.50 15.08
CA LYS A 213 10.80 18.70 14.24
C LYS A 213 11.94 17.71 14.49
N ASN A 214 11.88 16.93 15.58
CA ASN A 214 12.86 15.90 15.95
C ASN A 214 12.16 14.55 16.24
N ASN A 215 10.98 14.34 15.70
CA ASN A 215 10.11 13.21 16.00
C ASN A 215 9.78 12.44 14.72
N PHE A 216 9.11 11.29 14.84
CA PHE A 216 8.83 10.44 13.69
C PHE A 216 10.10 10.15 12.89
N LEU A 217 10.10 10.38 11.58
CA LEU A 217 11.27 10.19 10.74
C LEU A 217 12.34 11.26 10.90
N LEU A 218 12.03 12.39 11.54
CA LEU A 218 13.00 13.44 11.86
C LEU A 218 13.77 13.15 13.16
N GLU A 219 13.50 12.03 13.82
CA GLU A 219 14.24 11.62 15.01
C GLU A 219 15.70 11.28 14.64
N PRO A 220 16.69 11.85 15.36
CA PRO A 220 18.10 11.58 15.11
C PRO A 220 18.43 10.07 15.15
N GLY A 221 19.11 9.59 14.11
CA GLY A 221 19.51 8.18 13.99
C GLY A 221 18.44 7.27 13.38
N THR A 222 17.33 7.82 12.90
CA THR A 222 16.35 7.07 12.10
C THR A 222 17.00 6.54 10.83
N ASP A 223 16.94 5.23 10.60
CA ASP A 223 17.37 4.59 9.35
C ASP A 223 16.22 4.63 8.34
N LEU A 224 16.26 5.63 7.46
CA LEU A 224 15.23 5.81 6.43
C LEU A 224 15.17 4.64 5.45
N ASN A 225 16.30 3.97 5.15
CA ASN A 225 16.29 2.79 4.29
C ASN A 225 15.50 1.66 4.95
N PHE A 226 15.72 1.42 6.24
CA PHE A 226 14.97 0.41 6.98
C PHE A 226 13.48 0.76 7.04
N GLU A 227 13.14 2.00 7.38
CA GLU A 227 11.75 2.45 7.47
C GLU A 227 10.97 2.27 6.16
N ILE A 228 11.58 2.62 5.02
CA ILE A 228 10.93 2.52 3.72
C ILE A 228 11.01 1.08 3.18
N LEU A 229 12.23 0.58 2.94
CA LEU A 229 12.45 -0.69 2.24
C LEU A 229 11.99 -1.89 3.08
N GLY A 230 12.13 -1.82 4.41
CA GLY A 230 11.62 -2.85 5.31
C GLY A 230 10.09 -2.99 5.21
N THR A 231 9.37 -1.87 5.03
CA THR A 231 7.90 -1.89 4.86
C THR A 231 7.52 -2.50 3.52
N GLU A 232 8.23 -2.14 2.46
CA GLU A 232 8.00 -2.70 1.12
C GLU A 232 8.31 -4.20 1.07
N MET A 233 9.38 -4.65 1.75
CA MET A 233 9.67 -6.07 1.92
C MET A 233 8.54 -6.79 2.64
N ALA A 234 8.05 -6.24 3.76
CA ALA A 234 6.96 -6.85 4.53
C ALA A 234 5.64 -6.93 3.73
N LEU A 235 5.34 -5.91 2.89
CA LEU A 235 4.23 -5.96 1.93
C LEU A 235 4.40 -7.14 0.96
N LEU A 236 5.58 -7.25 0.34
CA LEU A 236 5.86 -8.31 -0.62
C LEU A 236 5.80 -9.70 0.02
N GLU A 237 6.35 -9.89 1.21
CA GLU A 237 6.32 -11.16 1.94
C GLU A 237 4.90 -11.64 2.27
N LYS A 238 3.94 -10.71 2.33
CA LYS A 238 2.51 -11.01 2.53
C LYS A 238 1.71 -11.08 1.23
N ASP A 239 2.41 -11.03 0.09
CA ASP A 239 1.85 -10.97 -1.26
C ASP A 239 0.90 -9.77 -1.47
N LEU A 240 1.20 -8.64 -0.83
CA LEU A 240 0.52 -7.37 -1.02
C LEU A 240 1.19 -6.56 -2.12
N LYS A 241 0.37 -5.89 -2.95
CA LYS A 241 0.85 -5.09 -4.07
C LYS A 241 1.27 -3.70 -3.59
N LEU A 242 2.58 -3.46 -3.54
CA LEU A 242 3.14 -2.12 -3.28
C LEU A 242 2.57 -1.09 -4.29
N SER A 243 2.22 0.10 -3.81
CA SER A 243 1.91 1.26 -4.65
C SER A 243 3.09 2.24 -4.71
N ALA A 244 2.99 3.24 -5.59
CA ALA A 244 3.98 4.31 -5.70
C ALA A 244 3.87 5.37 -4.57
N PHE A 245 2.95 5.23 -3.62
CA PHE A 245 2.63 6.27 -2.65
C PHE A 245 3.28 6.06 -1.30
N PHE A 246 3.52 7.18 -0.61
CA PHE A 246 4.11 7.24 0.72
C PHE A 246 3.35 8.21 1.62
N ARG A 247 3.08 7.80 2.87
CA ARG A 247 2.44 8.63 3.90
C ARG A 247 3.41 8.86 5.04
N PHE A 248 3.77 10.13 5.29
CA PHE A 248 4.58 10.48 6.45
C PHE A 248 3.85 10.15 7.76
N PRO A 249 4.50 9.46 8.71
CA PRO A 249 4.01 9.27 10.07
C PRO A 249 3.60 10.59 10.71
N GLY A 250 2.37 10.65 11.24
CA GLY A 250 1.81 11.86 11.84
C GLY A 250 1.68 13.05 10.88
N LEU A 251 1.78 12.83 9.57
CA LEU A 251 1.90 13.85 8.54
C LEU A 251 3.11 14.78 8.76
N VAL A 252 4.17 14.33 9.45
CA VAL A 252 5.31 15.17 9.81
C VAL A 252 6.50 14.92 8.88
N SER A 253 6.99 16.00 8.27
CA SER A 253 8.15 15.98 7.39
C SER A 253 8.73 17.37 7.22
N ASP A 254 10.05 17.49 7.06
CA ASP A 254 10.65 18.71 6.52
C ASP A 254 10.96 18.55 5.03
N HIS A 255 11.41 19.65 4.41
CA HIS A 255 11.76 19.68 2.99
C HIS A 255 12.77 18.59 2.61
N GLN A 256 13.83 18.43 3.41
CA GLN A 256 14.90 17.47 3.12
C GLN A 256 14.36 16.04 3.14
N LEU A 257 13.53 15.71 4.12
CA LEU A 257 12.93 14.39 4.21
C LEU A 257 11.98 14.10 3.03
N VAL A 258 11.23 15.11 2.56
CA VAL A 258 10.42 14.98 1.33
C VAL A 258 11.32 14.71 0.11
N GLU A 259 12.45 15.41 -0.01
CA GLU A 259 13.43 15.14 -1.06
C GLU A 259 13.99 13.73 -0.98
N ASP A 260 14.34 13.28 0.23
CA ASP A 260 14.89 11.96 0.45
C ASP A 260 13.89 10.87 0.07
N VAL A 261 12.63 10.98 0.51
CA VAL A 261 11.55 10.02 0.16
C VAL A 261 11.29 10.00 -1.35
N THR A 262 11.21 11.17 -1.99
CA THR A 262 10.98 11.24 -3.44
C THR A 262 12.13 10.67 -4.26
N ASN A 263 13.37 10.64 -3.73
CA ASN A 263 14.51 9.96 -4.35
C ASN A 263 14.39 8.43 -4.32
N TYR A 264 13.51 7.86 -3.49
CA TYR A 264 13.10 6.45 -3.59
C TYR A 264 12.08 6.20 -4.72
N GLY A 265 11.68 7.23 -5.48
CA GLY A 265 10.62 7.09 -6.48
C GLY A 265 9.26 6.83 -5.83
N LEU A 266 8.99 7.51 -4.73
CA LEU A 266 7.68 7.48 -4.06
C LEU A 266 7.03 8.86 -4.14
N ILE A 267 5.70 8.88 -4.20
CA ILE A 267 4.86 10.08 -4.18
C ILE A 267 4.35 10.29 -2.75
N PRO A 268 4.85 11.30 -2.02
CA PRO A 268 4.26 11.70 -0.76
C PRO A 268 2.81 12.16 -0.92
N ILE A 269 1.96 11.68 -0.04
CA ILE A 269 0.56 12.12 0.08
C ILE A 269 0.31 12.72 1.47
N GLY A 270 -0.44 13.82 1.50
CA GLY A 270 -0.99 14.45 2.69
C GLY A 270 -2.51 14.31 2.75
N SER A 271 -3.16 15.04 3.63
CA SER A 271 -4.61 15.03 3.81
C SER A 271 -5.12 16.43 4.10
N ASP A 272 -6.21 16.82 3.46
CA ASP A 272 -6.89 18.09 3.68
C ASP A 272 -8.08 17.98 4.65
N ALA A 273 -8.51 16.76 4.98
CA ALA A 273 -9.57 16.48 5.95
C ALA A 273 -9.26 15.29 6.86
N TRP A 274 -8.78 15.58 8.07
CA TRP A 274 -8.65 14.64 9.19
C TRP A 274 -9.89 14.73 10.10
N LEU A 275 -10.83 13.80 9.90
CA LEU A 275 -12.15 13.85 10.53
C LEU A 275 -12.11 13.83 12.06
N ALA A 276 -11.20 13.05 12.66
CA ALA A 276 -11.08 13.00 14.12
C ALA A 276 -10.56 14.29 14.76
N LYS A 277 -9.93 15.18 13.98
CA LYS A 277 -9.56 16.53 14.42
C LYS A 277 -10.68 17.56 14.22
N GLY A 278 -11.87 17.12 13.82
CA GLY A 278 -13.02 17.99 13.57
C GLY A 278 -12.94 18.75 12.24
N GLN A 279 -12.03 18.35 11.34
CA GLN A 279 -11.98 18.90 9.99
C GLN A 279 -13.14 18.33 9.16
N VAL A 280 -13.70 19.16 8.29
CA VAL A 280 -14.86 18.80 7.45
C VAL A 280 -14.37 18.34 6.09
N ALA A 281 -14.88 17.20 5.62
CA ALA A 281 -14.64 16.76 4.26
C ALA A 281 -15.53 17.50 3.25
N HIS A 282 -14.92 17.91 2.16
CA HIS A 282 -15.49 18.56 1.00
C HIS A 282 -15.16 17.76 -0.26
N ASN A 283 -15.81 18.10 -1.37
CA ASN A 283 -15.51 17.48 -2.65
C ASN A 283 -14.04 17.72 -3.02
N GLY A 284 -13.42 16.71 -3.62
CA GLY A 284 -12.00 16.74 -3.96
C GLY A 284 -11.07 16.52 -2.77
N ASN A 285 -11.57 16.15 -1.59
CA ASN A 285 -10.67 15.94 -0.44
C ASN A 285 -9.97 14.59 -0.44
N ILE A 286 -8.73 14.58 0.05
CA ILE A 286 -8.04 13.37 0.52
C ILE A 286 -8.32 13.24 2.02
N VAL A 287 -9.32 12.44 2.35
CA VAL A 287 -9.80 12.25 3.72
C VAL A 287 -8.92 11.24 4.45
N LEU A 288 -8.53 11.57 5.68
CA LEU A 288 -7.77 10.72 6.58
C LEU A 288 -8.62 10.27 7.78
N ILE A 289 -8.60 8.96 8.02
CA ILE A 289 -9.07 8.31 9.26
C ILE A 289 -8.06 7.25 9.72
N HIS A 290 -8.10 6.85 10.99
CA HIS A 290 -7.32 5.70 11.46
C HIS A 290 -8.17 4.45 11.64
N GLY A 291 -7.85 3.39 10.89
CA GLY A 291 -8.57 2.11 10.92
C GLY A 291 -8.02 1.10 11.92
N ASN A 292 -7.02 1.46 12.72
CA ASN A 292 -6.31 0.56 13.64
C ASN A 292 -6.95 0.45 15.05
N GLY A 293 -8.20 0.90 15.20
CA GLY A 293 -8.96 0.86 16.45
C GLY A 293 -8.63 1.97 17.46
N ASN A 294 -7.67 2.85 17.17
CA ASN A 294 -7.25 3.92 18.09
C ASN A 294 -8.06 5.21 17.96
N GLU A 295 -8.84 5.39 16.89
CA GLU A 295 -9.55 6.64 16.59
C GLU A 295 -11.06 6.44 16.31
N PRO A 296 -11.85 5.97 17.30
CA PRO A 296 -13.27 5.69 17.10
C PRO A 296 -14.09 6.95 16.70
N LEU A 297 -13.63 8.15 17.07
CA LEU A 297 -14.29 9.40 16.70
C LEU A 297 -14.24 9.64 15.19
N GLY A 298 -13.07 9.48 14.56
CA GLY A 298 -12.92 9.64 13.11
C GLY A 298 -13.82 8.70 12.33
N ILE A 299 -13.96 7.45 12.81
CA ILE A 299 -14.85 6.46 12.21
C ILE A 299 -16.32 6.86 12.33
N LYS A 300 -16.72 7.37 13.50
CA LYS A 300 -18.08 7.87 13.72
C LYS A 300 -18.40 9.05 12.81
N GLU A 301 -17.50 10.03 12.71
CA GLU A 301 -17.69 11.20 11.84
C GLU A 301 -17.72 10.79 10.37
N PHE A 302 -16.89 9.84 9.96
CA PHE A 302 -16.95 9.29 8.61
C PHE A 302 -18.29 8.58 8.34
N SER A 303 -18.79 7.78 9.29
CA SER A 303 -20.09 7.12 9.17
C SER A 303 -21.24 8.14 9.06
N ASN A 304 -21.18 9.24 9.81
CA ASN A 304 -22.14 10.34 9.72
C ASN A 304 -22.09 11.02 8.35
N LEU A 305 -20.88 11.26 7.83
CA LEU A 305 -20.67 11.81 6.48
C LEU A 305 -21.32 10.91 5.42
N LEU A 306 -21.07 9.60 5.47
CA LEU A 306 -21.69 8.64 4.53
C LEU A 306 -23.22 8.68 4.58
N GLN A 307 -23.82 8.76 5.77
CA GLN A 307 -25.27 8.85 5.89
C GLN A 307 -25.82 10.17 5.35
N LYS A 308 -25.11 11.28 5.57
CA LYS A 308 -25.49 12.60 5.05
C LYS A 308 -25.42 12.65 3.53
N GLU A 309 -24.35 12.11 2.95
CA GLU A 309 -24.11 12.11 1.50
C GLU A 309 -24.82 10.96 0.77
N LYS A 310 -25.57 10.11 1.48
CA LYS A 310 -26.23 8.91 0.94
C LYS A 310 -27.03 9.17 -0.33
N SER A 311 -27.80 10.26 -0.38
CA SER A 311 -28.57 10.60 -1.59
C SER A 311 -27.66 10.96 -2.77
N ALA A 312 -26.55 11.66 -2.51
CA ALA A 312 -25.55 11.99 -3.53
C ALA A 312 -24.77 10.74 -3.98
N VAL A 313 -24.45 9.80 -3.08
CA VAL A 313 -23.89 8.49 -3.40
C VAL A 313 -24.84 7.71 -4.31
N MET A 314 -26.13 7.63 -3.96
CA MET A 314 -27.15 6.95 -4.77
C MET A 314 -27.28 7.53 -6.18
N ASN A 315 -27.10 8.84 -6.31
CA ASN A 315 -27.17 9.54 -7.60
C ASN A 315 -25.81 9.61 -8.33
N LYS A 316 -24.75 8.94 -7.81
CA LYS A 316 -23.37 9.00 -8.33
C LYS A 316 -22.80 10.42 -8.42
N GLN A 317 -23.28 11.31 -7.56
CA GLN A 317 -22.82 12.70 -7.43
C GLN A 317 -21.71 12.83 -6.38
N TRP A 318 -21.53 11.82 -5.53
CA TRP A 318 -20.49 11.72 -4.52
C TRP A 318 -19.94 10.29 -4.49
N LEU A 319 -18.73 10.09 -5.01
CA LEU A 319 -18.07 8.78 -5.18
C LEU A 319 -16.76 8.73 -4.39
N LEU A 320 -16.24 7.52 -4.17
CA LEU A 320 -14.87 7.35 -3.70
C LEU A 320 -13.95 7.20 -4.90
N TYR A 321 -12.93 8.04 -5.00
CA TYR A 321 -11.95 7.95 -6.08
C TYR A 321 -10.76 7.08 -5.67
N ASP A 322 -10.28 6.25 -6.60
CA ASP A 322 -9.01 5.55 -6.42
C ASP A 322 -7.86 6.57 -6.40
N LEU A 323 -6.96 6.44 -5.42
CA LEU A 323 -5.86 7.39 -5.25
C LEU A 323 -4.94 7.46 -6.49
N ARG A 324 -4.77 6.36 -7.25
CA ARG A 324 -3.94 6.37 -8.46
C ARG A 324 -4.62 7.17 -9.57
N GLU A 325 -5.87 6.85 -9.85
CA GLU A 325 -6.69 7.51 -10.88
C GLU A 325 -6.84 9.00 -10.57
N ASN A 326 -7.06 9.34 -9.31
CA ASN A 326 -7.18 10.70 -8.83
C ASN A 326 -5.91 11.54 -9.10
N VAL A 327 -4.73 10.98 -8.78
CA VAL A 327 -3.44 11.65 -9.04
C VAL A 327 -3.09 11.62 -10.53
N GLU A 328 -3.40 10.54 -11.25
CA GLU A 328 -3.26 10.46 -12.70
C GLU A 328 -4.04 11.58 -13.39
N ASP A 329 -5.34 11.70 -13.11
CA ASP A 329 -6.24 12.67 -13.73
C ASP A 329 -5.82 14.12 -13.44
N GLU A 330 -5.38 14.41 -12.22
CA GLU A 330 -4.85 15.73 -11.85
C GLU A 330 -3.67 16.12 -12.76
N PHE A 331 -2.74 15.18 -12.95
CA PHE A 331 -1.48 15.46 -13.63
C PHE A 331 -1.47 15.16 -15.13
N GLU A 332 -2.44 14.41 -15.66
CA GLU A 332 -2.71 14.32 -17.10
C GLU A 332 -3.29 15.65 -17.62
N ASN A 333 -4.23 16.25 -16.87
CA ASN A 333 -4.95 17.45 -17.30
C ASN A 333 -4.25 18.79 -16.96
N SER A 334 -3.19 18.75 -16.15
CA SER A 334 -2.35 19.93 -15.88
C SER A 334 -1.51 20.31 -17.11
N LYS A 335 -1.81 21.48 -17.71
CA LYS A 335 -1.07 22.04 -18.84
C LYS A 335 0.26 22.67 -18.42
#